data_AF-A0A1B0QTF5-F1
#
_entry.id   AF-A0A1B0QTF5-F1
#
_cell.length_a   1.000
_cell.length_b   1.000
_cell.length_c   1.000
_cell.angle_alpha   90.00
_cell.angle_beta   90.00
_cell.angle_gamma   90.00
#
_symmetry.space_group_name_H-M   'P 1'
#
loop_
_entity.id
_entity.type
_entity.pdbx_description
1 polymer ?
#
loop_
_entity_poly.entity_id
_entity_poly.type
_entity_poly.pdbx_seq_one_letter_code
_entity_poly.pdbx_strand_id
1 'polypeptide(L)'
;QHGVATATACALFGLDCTIYMGEVDTERQALNVARMRMLGAEVIAVKSGSRTLKDAINEAFRDWVANVESTHYLFGTVAGPHPFPALVRDFHRVIGVEARRQVLERAGRLPDAICACVGGGSNAIGIFHAFLSDETVRLVGLEAAGHGVESGEHAATLTAGDPGILHGSRSYVLQDEDGQITEPYSISA
;
A
#
# COMPACT_ATOMS: atom_id res chain seq x y z
N GLN A 1 0.40 5.41 8.19
CA GLN A 1 1.67 4.72 8.52
C GLN A 1 2.78 5.05 7.52
N HIS A 2 2.60 4.80 6.21
CA HIS A 2 3.61 5.06 5.17
C HIS A 2 4.26 6.45 5.30
N GLY A 3 3.45 7.50 5.49
CA GLY A 3 4.00 8.84 5.63
C GLY A 3 4.98 9.04 6.80
N VAL A 4 4.78 8.35 7.93
CA VAL A 4 5.73 8.37 9.06
C VAL A 4 7.02 7.65 8.67
N ALA A 5 6.94 6.54 7.92
CA ALA A 5 8.11 5.82 7.44
C ALA A 5 8.92 6.66 6.45
N THR A 6 8.25 7.33 5.50
CA THR A 6 8.87 8.27 4.56
C THR A 6 9.55 9.42 5.30
N ALA A 7 8.85 10.10 6.22
CA ALA A 7 9.42 11.19 6.99
C ALA A 7 10.64 10.76 7.81
N THR A 8 10.60 9.54 8.39
CA THR A 8 11.73 8.98 9.14
C THR A 8 12.95 8.76 8.24
N ALA A 9 12.75 8.17 7.06
CA ALA A 9 13.83 7.94 6.11
C ALA A 9 14.40 9.27 5.58
N CYS A 10 13.54 10.21 5.20
CA CYS A 10 13.98 11.54 4.76
C CYS A 10 14.80 12.26 5.85
N ALA A 11 14.33 12.24 7.11
CA ALA A 11 15.07 12.82 8.24
C ALA A 11 16.45 12.16 8.44
N LEU A 12 16.53 10.83 8.31
CA LEU A 12 17.78 10.08 8.43
C LEU A 12 18.78 10.44 7.32
N PHE A 13 18.31 10.62 6.09
CA PHE A 13 19.15 10.89 4.92
C PHE A 13 19.32 12.38 4.60
N GLY A 14 18.72 13.28 5.38
CA GLY A 14 18.79 14.72 5.16
C GLY A 14 18.07 15.18 3.89
N LEU A 15 16.93 14.53 3.56
CA LEU A 15 16.09 14.88 2.41
C LEU A 15 14.88 15.70 2.87
N ASP A 16 14.46 16.66 2.04
CA ASP A 16 13.17 17.32 2.22
C ASP A 16 12.02 16.32 2.03
N CYS A 17 10.93 16.51 2.77
CA CYS A 17 9.81 15.57 2.79
C CYS A 17 8.46 16.28 2.82
N THR A 18 7.67 16.08 1.77
CA THR A 18 6.28 16.52 1.68
C THR A 18 5.36 15.31 1.62
N ILE A 19 4.32 15.30 2.46
CA ILE A 19 3.37 14.21 2.62
C ILE A 19 1.98 14.72 2.24
N TYR A 20 1.38 14.13 1.21
CA TYR A 20 -0.03 14.33 0.88
C TYR A 20 -0.89 13.35 1.67
N MET A 21 -1.93 13.86 2.32
CA MET A 21 -2.86 13.06 3.12
C MET A 21 -4.27 13.64 3.00
N GLY A 22 -5.28 12.80 2.79
CA GLY A 22 -6.67 13.28 2.72
C GLY A 22 -7.09 13.98 4.01
N GLU A 23 -7.88 15.05 3.92
CA GLU A 23 -8.31 15.84 5.09
C GLU A 23 -8.96 14.95 6.16
N VAL A 24 -9.84 14.02 5.74
CA VAL A 24 -10.51 13.07 6.65
C VAL A 24 -9.49 12.21 7.39
N ASP A 25 -8.46 11.74 6.69
CA ASP A 25 -7.41 10.91 7.28
C ASP A 25 -6.53 11.74 8.22
N THR A 26 -6.24 13.01 7.91
CA THR A 26 -5.44 13.87 8.80
C THR A 26 -6.10 14.08 10.16
N GLU A 27 -7.44 14.19 10.18
CA GLU A 27 -8.20 14.31 11.42
C GLU A 27 -8.21 12.99 12.21
N ARG A 28 -8.51 11.87 11.54
CA ARG A 28 -8.53 10.53 12.15
C ARG A 28 -7.16 10.10 12.67
N GLN A 29 -6.08 10.54 12.03
CA GLN A 29 -4.71 10.11 12.30
C GLN A 29 -3.83 11.24 12.85
N ALA A 30 -4.40 12.14 13.66
CA ALA A 30 -3.72 13.32 14.21
C ALA A 30 -2.36 13.01 14.87
N LEU A 31 -2.24 11.89 15.58
CA LEU A 31 -0.96 11.47 16.19
C LEU A 31 0.12 11.14 15.14
N ASN A 32 -0.26 10.55 14.01
CA ASN A 32 0.69 10.29 12.93
C ASN A 32 1.08 11.58 12.20
N VAL A 33 0.13 12.52 12.03
CA VAL A 33 0.43 13.86 11.51
C VAL A 33 1.43 14.59 12.40
N ALA A 34 1.23 14.56 13.71
CA ALA A 34 2.16 15.15 14.67
C ALA A 34 3.56 14.52 14.58
N ARG A 35 3.66 13.19 14.47
CA ARG A 35 4.95 12.49 14.29
C ARG A 35 5.67 12.90 13.02
N MET A 36 4.97 12.98 11.89
CA MET A 36 5.57 13.41 10.62
C MET A 36 6.14 14.82 10.72
N ARG A 37 5.41 15.76 11.35
CA ARG A 37 5.88 17.13 11.60
C ARG A 37 7.07 17.19 12.56
N MET A 38 7.10 16.37 13.62
CA MET A 38 8.25 16.27 14.51
C MET A 38 9.51 15.74 13.80
N LEU A 39 9.34 14.92 12.76
CA LEU A 39 10.42 14.45 11.90
C LEU A 39 10.83 15.47 10.82
N GLY A 40 10.21 16.66 10.79
CA GLY A 40 10.54 17.73 9.85
C GLY A 40 9.80 17.67 8.52
N ALA A 41 8.87 16.73 8.33
CA ALA A 41 8.09 16.64 7.10
C ALA A 41 6.95 17.68 7.06
N GLU A 42 6.73 18.26 5.88
CA GLU A 42 5.51 19.00 5.57
C GLU A 42 4.35 18.02 5.35
N VAL A 43 3.19 18.32 5.94
CA VAL A 43 1.98 17.49 5.76
C VAL A 43 0.88 18.34 5.17
N ILE A 44 0.52 18.05 3.91
CA ILE A 44 -0.49 18.74 3.12
C ILE A 44 -1.80 17.97 3.19
N ALA A 45 -2.82 18.60 3.78
CA ALA A 45 -4.17 18.07 3.85
C ALA A 45 -4.91 18.28 2.51
N VAL A 46 -5.24 17.20 1.82
CA VAL A 46 -5.94 17.22 0.53
C VAL A 46 -7.44 17.34 0.75
N LYS A 47 -8.03 18.42 0.22
CA LYS A 47 -9.44 18.81 0.42
C LYS A 47 -10.33 18.59 -0.81
N SER A 48 -9.73 18.17 -1.92
CA SER A 48 -10.41 17.84 -3.17
C SER A 48 -11.04 16.43 -3.10
N GLY A 49 -12.08 16.20 -3.90
CA GLY A 49 -12.70 14.89 -4.07
C GLY A 49 -13.30 14.31 -2.77
N SER A 50 -13.09 13.02 -2.57
CA SER A 50 -13.49 12.26 -1.36
C SER A 50 -12.67 12.65 -0.12
N ARG A 51 -11.53 13.35 -0.30
CA ARG A 51 -10.61 13.76 0.78
C ARG A 51 -10.00 12.57 1.52
N THR A 52 -9.78 11.47 0.80
CA THR A 52 -9.19 10.22 1.31
C THR A 52 -7.92 9.87 0.53
N LEU A 53 -7.38 8.67 0.77
CA LEU A 53 -6.13 8.19 0.16
C LEU A 53 -6.07 8.32 -1.37
N LYS A 54 -7.17 8.08 -2.09
CA LYS A 54 -7.23 8.21 -3.55
C LYS A 54 -6.86 9.63 -4.00
N ASP A 55 -7.44 10.63 -3.34
CA ASP A 55 -7.19 12.04 -3.68
C ASP A 55 -5.77 12.47 -3.29
N ALA A 56 -5.26 11.96 -2.17
CA ALA A 56 -3.87 12.17 -1.77
C ALA A 56 -2.86 11.61 -2.80
N ILE A 57 -3.14 10.44 -3.37
CA ILE A 57 -2.32 9.85 -4.45
C ILE A 57 -2.38 10.74 -5.71
N ASN A 58 -3.58 11.22 -6.08
CA ASN A 58 -3.74 12.09 -7.25
C ASN A 58 -2.93 13.40 -7.11
N GLU A 59 -2.97 14.04 -5.95
CA GLU A 59 -2.19 15.26 -5.70
C GLU A 59 -0.68 14.97 -5.68
N ALA A 60 -0.24 13.86 -5.07
CA ALA A 60 1.16 13.46 -5.07
C ALA A 60 1.69 13.19 -6.49
N PHE A 61 0.89 12.57 -7.37
CA PHE A 61 1.26 12.42 -8.78
C PHE A 61 1.38 13.76 -9.52
N ARG A 62 0.44 14.69 -9.27
CA ARG A 62 0.48 16.02 -9.90
C ARG A 62 1.72 16.81 -9.48
N ASP A 63 2.04 16.79 -8.19
CA ASP A 63 3.25 17.39 -7.65
C ASP A 63 4.51 16.76 -8.27
N TRP A 64 4.59 15.44 -8.26
CA TRP A 64 5.74 14.74 -8.81
C TRP A 64 5.97 15.06 -10.29
N VAL A 65 4.92 15.12 -11.11
CA VAL A 65 5.05 15.49 -12.53
C VAL A 65 5.55 16.92 -12.71
N ALA A 66 5.14 17.85 -11.84
CA ALA A 66 5.59 19.24 -11.89
C ALA A 66 7.05 19.41 -11.42
N ASN A 67 7.54 18.53 -10.55
CA ASN A 67 8.84 18.66 -9.86
C ASN A 67 9.79 17.48 -10.11
N VAL A 68 9.63 16.76 -11.21
CA VAL A 68 10.34 15.48 -11.50
C VAL A 68 11.86 15.60 -11.50
N GLU A 69 12.42 16.78 -11.78
CA GLU A 69 13.87 17.00 -11.83
C GLU A 69 14.53 16.97 -10.44
N SER A 70 13.79 17.33 -9.39
CA SER A 70 14.30 17.44 -8.01
C SER A 70 13.60 16.52 -7.02
N THR A 71 12.47 15.93 -7.39
CA THR A 71 11.59 15.21 -6.47
C THR A 71 11.42 13.74 -6.88
N HIS A 72 11.68 12.84 -5.94
CA HIS A 72 11.34 11.42 -6.08
C HIS A 72 10.00 11.12 -5.41
N TYR A 73 9.06 10.52 -6.15
CA TYR A 73 7.82 10.03 -5.56
C TYR A 73 8.00 8.66 -4.92
N LEU A 74 7.91 8.61 -3.59
CA LEU A 74 8.06 7.38 -2.79
C LEU A 74 6.72 6.64 -2.65
N PHE A 75 6.44 5.76 -3.62
CA PHE A 75 5.22 4.97 -3.68
C PHE A 75 5.11 3.96 -2.52
N GLY A 76 3.96 3.92 -1.84
CA GLY A 76 3.83 3.24 -0.55
C GLY A 76 3.42 1.76 -0.58
N THR A 77 3.21 1.17 -1.75
CA THR A 77 2.76 -0.22 -1.86
C THR A 77 3.09 -0.85 -3.21
N VAL A 78 2.77 -2.14 -3.41
CA VAL A 78 3.02 -2.86 -4.66
C VAL A 78 1.91 -2.59 -5.69
N ALA A 79 1.71 -1.33 -6.03
CA ALA A 79 0.75 -0.88 -7.03
C ALA A 79 1.37 0.28 -7.84
N GLY A 80 0.54 0.94 -8.66
CA GLY A 80 1.00 2.05 -9.49
C GLY A 80 1.72 1.60 -10.76
N PRO A 81 2.21 2.55 -11.58
CA PRO A 81 2.85 2.23 -12.84
C PRO A 81 4.19 1.51 -12.62
N HIS A 82 4.65 0.78 -13.64
CA HIS A 82 6.05 0.34 -13.67
C HIS A 82 6.98 1.58 -13.52
N PRO A 83 8.05 1.52 -12.70
CA PRO A 83 8.62 0.33 -12.06
C PRO A 83 8.18 0.06 -10.61
N PHE A 84 7.25 0.83 -10.04
CA PHE A 84 6.96 0.78 -8.60
C PHE A 84 6.58 -0.61 -8.07
N PRO A 85 5.70 -1.41 -8.71
CA PRO A 85 5.39 -2.75 -8.21
C PRO A 85 6.64 -3.65 -8.10
N ALA A 86 7.50 -3.66 -9.11
CA ALA A 86 8.71 -4.48 -9.08
C ALA A 86 9.69 -3.99 -8.00
N LEU A 87 9.90 -2.68 -7.92
CA LEU A 87 10.80 -2.07 -6.95
C LEU A 87 10.36 -2.34 -5.50
N VAL A 88 9.09 -2.09 -5.19
CA VAL A 88 8.54 -2.28 -3.84
C VAL A 88 8.56 -3.74 -3.43
N ARG A 89 8.22 -4.66 -4.34
CA ARG A 89 8.35 -6.11 -4.13
C ARG A 89 9.79 -6.49 -3.77
N ASP A 90 10.76 -6.00 -4.54
CA ASP A 90 12.17 -6.38 -4.35
C ASP A 90 12.72 -5.86 -3.02
N PHE A 91 12.30 -4.65 -2.60
CA PHE A 91 12.64 -4.12 -1.28
C PHE A 91 11.93 -4.85 -0.12
N HIS A 92 10.75 -5.42 -0.34
CA HIS A 92 10.04 -6.21 0.68
C HIS A 92 10.44 -7.70 0.69
N ARG A 93 11.11 -8.21 -0.35
CA ARG A 93 11.48 -9.63 -0.50
C ARG A 93 12.28 -10.19 0.68
N VAL A 94 13.01 -9.34 1.41
CA VAL A 94 13.77 -9.72 2.60
C VAL A 94 12.90 -10.46 3.63
N ILE A 95 11.61 -10.10 3.73
CA ILE A 95 10.64 -10.75 4.63
C ILE A 95 10.55 -12.24 4.33
N GLY A 96 10.31 -12.61 3.06
CA GLY A 96 10.19 -14.02 2.66
C GLY A 96 11.53 -14.76 2.77
N VAL A 97 12.65 -14.10 2.42
CA VAL A 97 13.99 -14.69 2.51
C VAL A 97 14.32 -15.10 3.95
N GLU A 98 14.08 -14.20 4.91
CA GLU A 98 14.32 -14.46 6.32
C GLU A 98 13.33 -15.50 6.87
N ALA A 99 12.04 -15.38 6.55
CA ALA A 99 11.02 -16.32 6.99
C ALA A 99 11.32 -17.76 6.54
N ARG A 100 11.77 -17.94 5.29
CA ARG A 100 12.16 -19.25 4.74
C ARG A 100 13.34 -19.86 5.49
N ARG A 101 14.37 -19.06 5.76
CA ARG A 101 15.50 -19.51 6.58
C ARG A 101 15.05 -19.93 7.98
N GLN A 102 14.26 -19.08 8.64
CA GLN A 102 13.80 -19.30 10.01
C GLN A 102 12.91 -20.54 10.14
N VAL A 103 11.99 -20.79 9.20
CA VAL A 103 11.09 -21.95 9.27
C VAL A 103 11.84 -23.25 9.01
N LEU A 104 12.81 -23.27 8.10
CA LEU A 104 13.66 -24.44 7.87
C LEU A 104 14.53 -24.75 9.10
N GLU A 105 15.11 -23.74 9.74
CA GLU A 105 15.89 -23.92 10.97
C GLU A 105 15.05 -24.44 12.13
N ARG A 106 13.81 -23.98 12.28
CA ARG A 106 12.96 -24.28 13.45
C ARG A 106 12.08 -25.52 13.27
N ALA A 107 11.60 -25.77 12.06
CA ALA A 107 10.65 -26.83 11.77
C ALA A 107 11.24 -27.96 10.91
N GLY A 108 12.44 -27.78 10.34
CA GLY A 108 13.08 -28.77 9.47
C GLY A 108 12.37 -29.01 8.13
N ARG A 109 11.37 -28.18 7.79
CA ARG A 109 10.54 -28.30 6.59
C ARG A 109 9.95 -26.95 6.18
N LEU A 110 9.45 -26.87 4.95
CA LEU A 110 8.65 -25.73 4.48
C LEU A 110 7.28 -25.69 5.17
N PRO A 111 6.65 -24.50 5.28
CA PRO A 111 5.33 -24.35 5.85
C PRO A 111 4.25 -24.89 4.92
N ASP A 112 3.12 -25.34 5.48
CA ASP A 112 1.98 -25.82 4.69
C ASP A 112 1.21 -24.68 4.01
N ALA A 113 1.29 -23.48 4.58
CA ALA A 113 0.73 -22.25 4.04
C ALA A 113 1.45 -21.01 4.59
N ILE A 114 1.40 -19.91 3.83
CA ILE A 114 1.79 -18.57 4.25
C ILE A 114 0.59 -17.66 4.04
N CYS A 115 0.22 -16.90 5.07
CA CYS A 115 -0.89 -15.98 5.04
C CYS A 115 -0.39 -14.55 5.27
N ALA A 116 -0.95 -13.60 4.53
CA ALA A 116 -0.66 -12.17 4.70
C ALA A 116 -1.87 -11.31 4.32
N CYS A 117 -2.01 -10.15 4.96
CA CYS A 117 -3.09 -9.21 4.62
C CYS A 117 -2.80 -8.46 3.32
N VAL A 118 -3.85 -8.21 2.54
CA VAL A 118 -3.77 -7.56 1.23
C VAL A 118 -4.61 -6.29 1.27
N GLY A 119 -3.93 -5.16 1.49
CA GLY A 119 -4.40 -3.84 1.07
C GLY A 119 -3.86 -3.56 -0.33
N GLY A 120 -2.80 -2.76 -0.42
CA GLY A 120 -2.03 -2.64 -1.67
C GLY A 120 -1.09 -3.83 -1.97
N GLY A 121 -0.82 -4.70 -0.98
CA GLY A 121 -0.17 -6.01 -1.18
C GLY A 121 1.34 -6.10 -0.89
N SER A 122 2.03 -5.01 -0.51
CA SER A 122 3.51 -4.99 -0.41
C SER A 122 4.07 -5.99 0.61
N ASN A 123 3.46 -6.08 1.79
CA ASN A 123 3.85 -7.06 2.82
C ASN A 123 3.61 -8.50 2.33
N ALA A 124 2.48 -8.74 1.66
CA ALA A 124 2.07 -10.06 1.19
C ALA A 124 3.01 -10.57 0.10
N ILE A 125 3.26 -9.77 -0.94
CA ILE A 125 4.23 -10.18 -1.97
C ILE A 125 5.64 -10.31 -1.39
N GLY A 126 6.01 -9.48 -0.42
CA GLY A 126 7.31 -9.54 0.25
C GLY A 126 7.56 -10.89 0.92
N ILE A 127 6.58 -11.43 1.64
CA ILE A 127 6.70 -12.76 2.25
C ILE A 127 6.51 -13.89 1.23
N PHE A 128 5.57 -13.76 0.29
CA PHE A 128 5.28 -14.79 -0.72
C PHE A 128 6.42 -15.01 -1.70
N HIS A 129 7.19 -13.97 -2.04
CA HIS A 129 8.18 -14.02 -3.12
C HIS A 129 9.20 -15.16 -2.98
N ALA A 130 9.63 -15.47 -1.76
CA ALA A 130 10.62 -16.53 -1.52
C ALA A 130 10.06 -17.96 -1.67
N PHE A 131 8.74 -18.10 -1.81
CA PHE A 131 8.02 -19.37 -1.85
C PHE A 131 7.21 -19.57 -3.14
N LEU A 132 7.28 -18.63 -4.10
CA LEU A 132 6.54 -18.71 -5.37
C LEU A 132 6.83 -19.98 -6.19
N SER A 133 8.03 -20.54 -6.04
CA SER A 133 8.45 -21.76 -6.73
C SER A 133 8.19 -23.05 -5.91
N ASP A 134 7.72 -22.92 -4.67
CA ASP A 134 7.50 -24.06 -3.77
C ASP A 134 6.02 -24.50 -3.86
N GLU A 135 5.68 -25.37 -4.83
CA GLU A 135 4.29 -25.78 -5.14
C GLU A 135 3.51 -26.38 -3.95
N THR A 136 4.21 -26.93 -2.96
CA THR A 136 3.59 -27.50 -1.75
C THR A 136 3.17 -26.44 -0.74
N VAL A 137 3.59 -25.18 -0.91
CA VAL A 137 3.32 -24.07 0.00
C VAL A 137 2.14 -23.26 -0.52
N ARG A 138 1.01 -23.29 0.19
CA ARG A 138 -0.15 -22.46 -0.17
C ARG A 138 0.10 -21.00 0.18
N LEU A 139 -0.17 -20.08 -0.75
CA LEU A 139 -0.05 -18.63 -0.53
C LEU A 139 -1.47 -18.05 -0.41
N VAL A 140 -1.78 -17.46 0.75
CA VAL A 140 -3.15 -17.02 1.09
C VAL A 140 -3.15 -15.51 1.38
N GLY A 141 -3.68 -14.73 0.45
CA GLY A 141 -3.94 -13.31 0.64
C GLY A 141 -5.27 -13.08 1.36
N LEU A 142 -5.28 -12.24 2.38
CA LEU A 142 -6.46 -11.93 3.19
C LEU A 142 -6.88 -10.47 2.96
N GLU A 143 -7.99 -10.25 2.27
CA GLU A 143 -8.54 -8.91 2.03
C GLU A 143 -9.54 -8.50 3.12
N ALA A 144 -9.79 -7.19 3.26
CA ALA A 144 -10.74 -6.70 4.26
C ALA A 144 -12.18 -6.76 3.73
N ALA A 145 -12.99 -7.63 4.34
CA ALA A 145 -14.41 -7.78 4.02
C ALA A 145 -15.31 -6.69 4.61
N GLY A 146 -14.79 -5.75 5.42
CA GLY A 146 -15.57 -4.64 5.99
C GLY A 146 -16.79 -5.12 6.80
N HIS A 147 -17.98 -4.61 6.47
CA HIS A 147 -19.26 -5.06 7.04
C HIS A 147 -19.81 -6.35 6.40
N GLY A 148 -19.05 -6.96 5.49
CA GLY A 148 -19.40 -8.12 4.69
C GLY A 148 -19.35 -7.76 3.21
N VAL A 149 -18.85 -8.67 2.36
CA VAL A 149 -18.73 -8.41 0.91
C VAL A 149 -20.10 -8.07 0.29
N GLU A 150 -21.14 -8.80 0.67
CA GLU A 150 -22.52 -8.59 0.21
C GLU A 150 -23.11 -7.22 0.60
N SER A 151 -22.52 -6.51 1.56
CA SER A 151 -23.00 -5.17 1.97
C SER A 151 -22.58 -4.06 1.01
N GLY A 152 -21.58 -4.32 0.16
CA GLY A 152 -20.89 -3.28 -0.63
C GLY A 152 -19.91 -2.42 0.18
N GLU A 153 -19.94 -2.48 1.51
CA GLU A 153 -19.00 -1.77 2.40
C GLU A 153 -17.81 -2.66 2.75
N HIS A 154 -16.88 -2.82 1.81
CA HIS A 154 -15.67 -3.64 1.95
C HIS A 154 -14.47 -3.08 1.18
N ALA A 155 -13.30 -3.70 1.34
CA ALA A 155 -12.10 -3.44 0.54
C ALA A 155 -11.54 -4.72 -0.12
N ALA A 156 -12.38 -5.75 -0.26
CA ALA A 156 -12.06 -7.05 -0.88
C ALA A 156 -11.99 -6.97 -2.42
N THR A 157 -10.92 -6.36 -2.92
CA THR A 157 -10.75 -5.94 -4.32
C THR A 157 -10.56 -7.12 -5.29
N LEU A 158 -9.78 -8.13 -4.90
CA LEU A 158 -9.57 -9.34 -5.69
C LEU A 158 -10.76 -10.29 -5.62
N THR A 159 -11.53 -10.22 -4.53
CA THR A 159 -12.71 -11.06 -4.32
C THR A 159 -13.94 -10.57 -5.08
N ALA A 160 -14.19 -9.25 -5.08
CA ALA A 160 -15.43 -8.67 -5.58
C ALA A 160 -15.23 -7.53 -6.59
N GLY A 161 -13.99 -7.21 -6.95
CA GLY A 161 -13.68 -6.20 -7.96
C GLY A 161 -13.56 -6.76 -9.36
N ASP A 162 -13.40 -5.85 -10.31
CA ASP A 162 -13.27 -6.13 -11.73
C ASP A 162 -11.95 -5.58 -12.28
N PRO A 163 -11.44 -6.12 -13.41
CA PRO A 163 -10.30 -5.52 -14.09
C PRO A 163 -10.57 -4.06 -14.48
N GLY A 164 -9.70 -3.16 -14.06
CA GLY A 164 -9.76 -1.74 -14.36
C GLY A 164 -8.37 -1.10 -14.41
N ILE A 165 -8.34 0.21 -14.66
CA ILE A 165 -7.10 1.00 -14.69
C ILE A 165 -7.20 2.09 -13.63
N LEU A 166 -6.33 2.03 -12.63
CA LEU A 166 -6.25 3.02 -11.57
C LEU A 166 -4.79 3.34 -11.25
N HIS A 167 -4.51 4.65 -11.07
CA HIS A 167 -3.20 5.17 -10.72
C HIS A 167 -2.05 4.62 -11.57
N GLY A 168 -2.24 4.51 -12.90
CA GLY A 168 -1.21 4.07 -13.84
C GLY A 168 -0.97 2.55 -13.92
N SER A 169 -1.82 1.73 -13.29
CA SER A 169 -1.74 0.26 -13.35
C SER A 169 -3.05 -0.36 -13.83
N ARG A 170 -2.96 -1.44 -14.61
CA ARG A 170 -4.10 -2.32 -14.91
C ARG A 170 -4.11 -3.45 -13.89
N SER A 171 -5.15 -3.50 -13.07
CA SER A 171 -5.32 -4.47 -11.98
C SER A 171 -6.81 -4.69 -11.72
N TYR A 172 -7.15 -5.41 -10.65
CA TYR A 172 -8.51 -5.43 -10.10
C TYR A 172 -8.76 -4.16 -9.29
N VAL A 173 -9.96 -3.60 -9.42
CA VAL A 173 -10.44 -2.41 -8.70
C VAL A 173 -11.90 -2.60 -8.30
N LEU A 174 -12.35 -1.89 -7.27
CA LEU A 174 -13.77 -1.76 -6.97
C LEU A 174 -14.32 -0.58 -7.78
N GLN A 175 -15.28 -0.84 -8.66
CA GLN A 175 -15.88 0.15 -9.54
C GLN A 175 -17.35 -0.19 -9.81
N ASP A 176 -18.15 0.81 -10.20
CA ASP A 176 -19.52 0.60 -10.65
C ASP A 176 -19.62 0.23 -12.14
N GLU A 177 -20.84 0.05 -12.65
CA GLU A 177 -21.11 -0.33 -14.05
C GLU A 177 -20.60 0.71 -15.07
N ASP A 178 -20.46 1.97 -14.65
CA ASP A 178 -19.93 3.07 -15.48
C ASP A 178 -18.40 3.21 -15.34
N GLY A 179 -17.75 2.33 -14.58
CA GLY A 179 -16.31 2.34 -14.34
C GLY A 179 -15.84 3.42 -13.36
N GLN A 180 -16.73 3.99 -12.56
CA GLN A 180 -16.36 4.92 -11.49
C GLN A 180 -15.84 4.14 -10.30
N ILE A 181 -14.68 4.57 -9.78
CA ILE A 181 -14.06 3.92 -8.62
C ILE A 181 -14.92 4.13 -7.37
N THR A 182 -15.32 3.04 -6.74
CA THR A 182 -16.09 3.06 -5.50
C THR A 182 -15.17 3.21 -4.29
N GLU A 183 -15.70 3.80 -3.21
CA GLU A 183 -14.91 4.04 -2.00
C GLU A 183 -14.85 2.76 -1.14
N PRO A 184 -13.65 2.21 -0.87
CA PRO A 184 -13.53 1.00 -0.08
C PRO A 184 -13.76 1.28 1.41
N TYR A 185 -14.29 0.27 2.11
CA TYR A 185 -14.46 0.32 3.58
C TYR A 185 -13.70 -0.78 4.31
N SER A 186 -13.05 -0.40 5.41
CA SER A 186 -12.44 -1.32 6.38
C SER A 186 -12.28 -0.60 7.70
N ILE A 187 -12.49 -1.29 8.83
CA ILE A 187 -12.20 -0.74 10.17
C ILE A 187 -10.71 -0.39 10.36
N SER A 188 -9.82 -1.01 9.57
CA SER A 188 -8.38 -0.76 9.62
C SER A 188 -7.94 0.45 8.78
N ALA A 189 -8.84 1.05 8.01
CA ALA A 189 -8.57 2.20 7.14
C ALA A 189 -9.04 3.51 7.79
#